data_AF-A0A183U7S3-F1
#
_entry.id   AF-A0A183U7S3-F1
#
_cell.length_a   1.000
_cell.length_b   1.000
_cell.length_c   1.000
_cell.angle_alpha   90.00
_cell.angle_beta   90.00
_cell.angle_gamma   90.00
#
_symmetry.space_group_name_H-M   'P 1'
#
loop_
_entity.id
_entity.type
_entity.pdbx_description
1 polymer ?
#
loop_
_entity_poly.entity_id
_entity_poly.type
_entity_poly.pdbx_seq_one_letter_code
_entity_poly.pdbx_strand_id
1 'polypeptide(L)'
;MFSLQIQQAVGKDIAVSELLPAFNSLLKDMEGEVRSAAAAKIQQFCEALPAAGREKAILTHVLPVVKELVTDPNQHVKTALASVVMGLAPILGNELTMEHLLPIYLTLLRDETAEVRLNIISSLDKVHICLSS
;
A
#
# COMPACT_ATOMS: atom_id res chain seq x y z
N MET A 1 32.60 17.89 7.90
CA MET A 1 32.11 16.51 7.68
C MET A 1 30.79 16.21 8.40
N PHE A 2 30.46 16.87 9.52
CA PHE A 2 29.20 16.66 10.26
C PHE A 2 27.93 17.27 9.61
N SER A 3 28.05 18.20 8.65
CA SER A 3 26.89 18.91 8.07
C SER A 3 26.19 18.16 6.92
N LEU A 4 26.90 17.31 6.16
CA LEU A 4 26.30 16.61 5.01
C LEU A 4 25.42 15.42 5.42
N GLN A 5 25.77 14.72 6.50
CA GLN A 5 25.00 13.56 7.00
C GLN A 5 23.65 13.99 7.58
N ILE A 6 23.57 15.19 8.20
CA ILE A 6 22.31 15.73 8.72
C ILE A 6 21.41 16.22 7.58
N GLN A 7 21.95 16.86 6.52
CA GLN A 7 21.14 17.25 5.36
C GLN A 7 20.52 16.05 4.61
N GLN A 8 21.23 14.92 4.51
CA GLN A 8 20.71 13.71 3.88
C GLN A 8 19.69 12.95 4.76
N ALA A 9 19.84 12.99 6.08
CA ALA A 9 18.89 12.39 7.02
C ALA A 9 17.61 13.25 7.12
N VAL A 10 17.77 14.55 7.36
CA VAL A 10 16.66 15.51 7.54
C VAL A 10 15.84 15.67 6.27
N GLY A 11 16.45 15.65 5.08
CA GLY A 11 15.71 15.73 3.81
C GLY A 11 14.81 14.52 3.53
N LYS A 12 15.14 13.34 4.07
CA LYS A 12 14.32 12.13 3.95
C LYS A 12 13.24 12.07 5.02
N ASP A 13 13.54 12.53 6.24
CA ASP A 13 12.59 12.52 7.36
C ASP A 13 11.49 13.58 7.21
N ILE A 14 11.83 14.79 6.74
CA ILE A 14 10.83 15.85 6.44
C ILE A 14 9.91 15.41 5.29
N ALA A 15 10.45 14.71 4.29
CA ALA A 15 9.65 14.20 3.20
C ALA A 15 8.60 13.21 3.72
N VAL A 16 8.92 12.36 4.68
CA VAL A 16 7.94 11.41 5.25
C VAL A 16 6.85 12.11 6.06
N SER A 17 7.20 13.09 6.89
CA SER A 17 6.22 13.80 7.74
C SER A 17 5.20 14.62 6.95
N GLU A 18 5.56 15.11 5.76
CA GLU A 18 4.68 15.88 4.88
C GLU A 18 4.01 15.02 3.79
N LEU A 19 4.74 14.06 3.20
CA LEU A 19 4.22 13.24 2.10
C LEU A 19 3.23 12.19 2.58
N LEU A 20 3.38 11.62 3.78
CA LEU A 20 2.41 10.63 4.29
C LEU A 20 1.01 11.24 4.45
N PRO A 21 0.84 12.38 5.16
CA PRO A 21 -0.46 13.04 5.24
C PRO A 21 -1.01 13.39 3.87
N ALA A 22 -0.20 13.98 2.98
CA ALA A 22 -0.63 14.37 1.64
C ALA A 22 -1.09 13.16 0.81
N PHE A 23 -0.34 12.06 0.81
CA PHE A 23 -0.71 10.84 0.11
C PHE A 23 -1.99 10.22 0.69
N ASN A 24 -2.13 10.21 2.02
CA ASN A 24 -3.36 9.77 2.67
C ASN A 24 -4.56 10.65 2.32
N SER A 25 -4.39 11.96 2.16
CA SER A 25 -5.45 12.84 1.67
C SER A 25 -5.88 12.47 0.25
N LEU A 26 -4.94 12.13 -0.64
CA LEU A 26 -5.28 11.68 -2.00
C LEU A 26 -6.04 10.35 -2.01
N LEU A 27 -5.67 9.42 -1.13
CA LEU A 27 -6.40 8.16 -0.95
C LEU A 27 -7.80 8.34 -0.37
N LYS A 28 -8.08 9.48 0.27
CA LYS A 28 -9.39 9.82 0.86
C LYS A 28 -10.09 10.97 0.11
N ASP A 29 -9.65 11.27 -1.11
CA ASP A 29 -10.21 12.35 -1.91
C ASP A 29 -11.70 12.09 -2.22
N MET A 30 -12.48 13.15 -2.38
CA MET A 30 -13.90 13.03 -2.72
C MET A 30 -14.10 12.41 -4.12
N GLU A 31 -13.17 12.66 -5.04
CA GLU A 31 -13.22 12.15 -6.40
C GLU A 31 -12.66 10.73 -6.48
N GLY A 32 -13.49 9.81 -6.99
CA GLY A 32 -13.10 8.40 -7.12
C GLY A 32 -11.91 8.19 -8.07
N GLU A 33 -11.76 9.03 -9.08
CA GLU A 33 -10.61 8.99 -10.01
C GLU A 33 -9.29 9.34 -9.30
N VAL A 34 -9.32 10.34 -8.41
CA VAL A 34 -8.14 10.72 -7.61
C VAL A 34 -7.76 9.59 -6.67
N ARG A 35 -8.74 9.00 -5.98
CA ARG A 35 -8.52 7.83 -5.12
C ARG A 35 -7.97 6.64 -5.90
N SER A 36 -8.49 6.36 -7.11
CA SER A 36 -8.03 5.26 -7.95
C SER A 36 -6.58 5.46 -8.40
N ALA A 37 -6.25 6.67 -8.87
CA ALA A 37 -4.89 7.02 -9.25
C ALA A 37 -3.90 6.91 -8.07
N ALA A 38 -4.30 7.35 -6.88
CA ALA A 38 -3.50 7.22 -5.67
C ALA A 38 -3.36 5.75 -5.25
N ALA A 39 -4.44 4.97 -5.28
CA ALA A 39 -4.45 3.55 -4.93
C ALA A 39 -3.48 2.74 -5.81
N ALA A 40 -3.44 3.03 -7.12
CA ALA A 40 -2.49 2.41 -8.06
C ALA A 40 -1.01 2.74 -7.78
N LYS A 41 -0.72 3.69 -6.88
CA LYS A 41 0.64 4.11 -6.51
C LYS A 41 1.06 3.69 -5.10
N ILE A 42 0.18 3.03 -4.34
CA ILE A 42 0.46 2.62 -2.94
C ILE A 42 1.76 1.84 -2.82
N GLN A 43 1.96 0.80 -3.65
CA GLN A 43 3.18 0.00 -3.59
C GLN A 43 4.43 0.86 -3.82
N GLN A 44 4.46 1.63 -4.90
CA GLN A 44 5.59 2.50 -5.24
C GLN A 44 5.87 3.52 -4.14
N PHE A 45 4.82 4.08 -3.54
CA PHE A 45 4.95 5.02 -2.42
C PHE A 45 5.58 4.34 -1.20
N CYS A 46 5.09 3.16 -0.81
CA CYS A 46 5.64 2.39 0.31
C CYS A 46 7.10 1.98 0.09
N GLU A 47 7.48 1.61 -1.13
CA GLU A 47 8.87 1.28 -1.50
C GLU A 47 9.80 2.49 -1.42
N ALA A 48 9.29 3.68 -1.70
CA ALA A 48 10.06 4.93 -1.66
C ALA A 48 10.29 5.47 -0.25
N LEU A 49 9.54 5.02 0.75
CA LEU A 49 9.72 5.42 2.14
C LEU A 49 11.13 5.03 2.66
N PRO A 50 11.77 5.83 3.52
CA PRO A 50 13.06 5.49 4.14
C PRO A 50 12.99 4.12 4.83
N ALA A 51 13.99 3.27 4.61
CA ALA A 51 14.01 1.91 5.18
C ALA A 51 13.87 1.92 6.72
N ALA A 52 14.49 2.91 7.38
CA ALA A 52 14.29 3.15 8.80
C ALA A 52 12.85 3.63 9.06
N GLY A 53 12.06 2.81 9.75
CA GLY A 53 10.67 3.15 10.11
C GLY A 53 9.63 2.91 9.02
N ARG A 54 10.01 2.39 7.84
CA ARG A 54 9.10 2.07 6.73
C ARG A 54 7.93 1.22 7.17
N GLU A 55 8.23 0.08 7.79
CA GLU A 55 7.23 -0.89 8.26
C GLU A 55 6.21 -0.21 9.19
N LYS A 56 6.71 0.47 10.23
CA LYS A 56 5.87 1.21 11.16
C LYS A 56 4.99 2.22 10.44
N ALA A 57 5.54 3.01 9.53
CA ALA A 57 4.78 4.01 8.76
C ALA A 57 3.67 3.37 7.91
N ILE A 58 3.95 2.24 7.26
CA ILE A 58 2.96 1.50 6.48
C ILE A 58 1.83 1.03 7.41
N LEU A 59 2.17 0.38 8.52
CA LEU A 59 1.21 -0.17 9.46
C LEU A 59 0.33 0.91 10.12
N THR A 60 0.92 2.03 10.51
CA THR A 60 0.20 3.08 11.27
C THR A 60 -0.56 4.05 10.37
N HIS A 61 -0.11 4.30 9.14
CA HIS A 61 -0.68 5.36 8.31
C HIS A 61 -1.30 4.85 7.01
N VAL A 62 -0.70 3.88 6.33
CA VAL A 62 -1.15 3.45 5.00
C VAL A 62 -2.17 2.33 5.10
N LEU A 63 -1.88 1.32 5.92
CA LEU A 63 -2.69 0.11 6.06
C LEU A 63 -4.14 0.37 6.53
N PRO A 64 -4.42 1.32 7.46
CA PRO A 64 -5.79 1.65 7.82
C PRO A 64 -6.59 2.17 6.63
N VAL A 65 -5.98 3.01 5.80
CA VAL A 65 -6.61 3.57 4.60
C VAL A 65 -6.81 2.49 3.54
N VAL A 66 -5.83 1.60 3.35
CA VAL A 66 -5.98 0.43 2.46
C VAL A 66 -7.20 -0.40 2.85
N LYS A 67 -7.41 -0.67 4.15
CA LYS A 67 -8.57 -1.43 4.63
C LYS A 67 -9.90 -0.72 4.30
N GLU A 68 -9.95 0.61 4.34
CA GLU A 68 -11.12 1.39 3.91
C GLU A 68 -11.35 1.24 2.39
N LEU A 69 -10.29 1.33 1.58
CA LEU A 69 -10.36 1.26 0.11
C LEU A 69 -10.80 -0.09 -0.46
N VAL A 70 -10.62 -1.18 0.29
CA VAL A 70 -11.13 -2.52 -0.08
C VAL A 70 -12.64 -2.51 -0.26
N THR A 71 -13.34 -1.64 0.48
CA THR A 71 -14.80 -1.49 0.43
C THR A 71 -15.23 -0.21 -0.30
N ASP A 72 -14.34 0.41 -1.08
CA ASP A 72 -14.68 1.64 -1.80
C ASP A 72 -15.87 1.41 -2.75
N PRO A 73 -16.86 2.32 -2.79
CA PRO A 73 -18.00 2.18 -3.69
C PRO A 73 -17.59 2.25 -5.18
N ASN A 74 -16.45 2.87 -5.50
CA ASN A 74 -15.95 2.94 -6.87
C ASN A 74 -15.12 1.70 -7.22
N GLN A 75 -15.62 0.92 -8.18
CA GLN A 75 -14.94 -0.29 -8.67
C GLN A 75 -13.53 -0.03 -9.21
N HIS A 76 -13.26 1.15 -9.79
CA HIS A 76 -11.93 1.50 -10.31
C HIS A 76 -10.92 1.69 -9.19
N VAL A 77 -11.36 2.16 -8.01
CA VAL A 77 -10.50 2.25 -6.82
C VAL A 77 -10.13 0.86 -6.33
N LYS A 78 -11.13 -0.04 -6.19
CA LYS A 78 -10.91 -1.43 -5.78
C LYS A 78 -10.00 -2.19 -6.77
N THR A 79 -10.20 -1.97 -8.06
CA THR A 79 -9.41 -2.60 -9.14
C THR A 79 -7.96 -2.12 -9.11
N ALA A 80 -7.76 -0.80 -8.96
CA ALA A 80 -6.43 -0.21 -8.81
C ALA A 80 -5.72 -0.76 -7.57
N LEU A 81 -6.39 -0.80 -6.42
CA LEU A 81 -5.83 -1.36 -5.19
C LEU A 81 -5.44 -2.83 -5.38
N ALA A 82 -6.34 -3.63 -5.95
CA ALA A 82 -6.12 -5.05 -6.21
C ALA A 82 -4.88 -5.33 -7.08
N SER A 83 -4.55 -4.42 -7.99
CA SER A 83 -3.40 -4.56 -8.87
C SER A 83 -2.04 -4.40 -8.17
N VAL A 84 -1.99 -3.70 -7.03
CA VAL A 84 -0.74 -3.35 -6.34
C VAL A 84 -0.62 -3.85 -4.91
N VAL A 85 -1.73 -4.17 -4.24
CA VAL A 85 -1.73 -4.50 -2.80
C VAL A 85 -0.84 -5.70 -2.44
N MET A 86 -0.70 -6.67 -3.35
CA MET A 86 0.20 -7.82 -3.17
C MET A 86 1.68 -7.45 -3.21
N GLY A 87 2.04 -6.32 -3.83
CA GLY A 87 3.40 -5.80 -3.82
C GLY A 87 3.85 -5.29 -2.44
N LEU A 88 2.95 -5.14 -1.48
CA LEU A 88 3.30 -4.80 -0.10
C LEU A 88 3.86 -5.99 0.70
N ALA A 89 3.58 -7.22 0.28
CA ALA A 89 4.04 -8.43 0.97
C ALA A 89 5.57 -8.50 1.14
N PRO A 90 6.41 -8.31 0.10
CA PRO A 90 7.86 -8.31 0.25
C PRO A 90 8.39 -7.13 1.09
N ILE A 91 7.60 -6.07 1.30
CA ILE A 91 7.98 -4.90 2.09
C ILE A 91 7.74 -5.15 3.59
N LEU A 92 6.64 -5.84 3.93
CA LEU A 92 6.23 -6.12 5.30
C LEU A 92 6.75 -7.46 5.83
N GLY A 93 7.16 -8.37 4.95
CA GLY A 93 7.58 -9.72 5.33
C GLY A 93 6.41 -10.63 5.70
N ASN A 94 6.74 -11.90 5.98
CA ASN A 94 5.75 -12.98 6.04
C ASN A 94 4.73 -12.82 7.17
N GLU A 95 5.19 -12.52 8.39
CA GLU A 95 4.33 -12.44 9.58
C GLU A 95 3.25 -11.36 9.42
N LEU A 96 3.65 -10.13 9.09
CA LEU A 96 2.75 -9.01 8.90
C LEU A 96 1.87 -9.17 7.64
N THR A 97 2.38 -9.82 6.60
CA THR A 97 1.58 -10.15 5.42
C THR A 97 0.43 -11.08 5.79
N MET A 98 0.72 -12.13 6.57
CA MET A 98 -0.29 -13.07 7.05
C MET A 98 -1.30 -12.41 7.98
N GLU A 99 -0.84 -11.55 8.88
CA GLU A 99 -1.71 -10.88 9.84
C GLU A 99 -2.63 -9.84 9.18
N HIS A 100 -2.11 -9.07 8.21
CA HIS A 100 -2.79 -7.88 7.73
C HIS A 100 -3.20 -7.91 6.26
N LEU A 101 -2.35 -8.42 5.37
CA LEU A 101 -2.63 -8.42 3.93
C LEU A 101 -3.48 -9.61 3.49
N LEU A 102 -3.34 -10.76 4.14
CA LEU A 102 -4.15 -11.94 3.82
C LEU A 102 -5.66 -11.71 4.01
N PRO A 103 -6.16 -11.07 5.10
CA PRO A 103 -7.57 -10.71 5.20
C PRO A 103 -8.06 -9.78 4.09
N ILE A 104 -7.24 -8.81 3.69
CA ILE A 104 -7.53 -7.90 2.57
C ILE A 104 -7.65 -8.69 1.27
N TYR A 105 -6.71 -9.60 1.02
CA TYR A 105 -6.68 -10.46 -0.15
C TYR A 105 -7.95 -11.31 -0.27
N LEU A 106 -8.34 -11.99 0.81
CA LEU A 106 -9.53 -12.83 0.85
C LEU A 106 -10.82 -12.03 0.64
N THR A 107 -10.82 -10.76 1.05
CA THR A 107 -11.96 -9.86 0.83
C THR A 107 -12.07 -9.49 -0.65
N LEU A 108 -10.96 -9.07 -1.28
CA LEU A 108 -10.93 -8.70 -2.71
C LEU A 108 -11.15 -9.92 -3.63
N LEU A 109 -10.76 -11.13 -3.22
CA LEU A 109 -11.08 -12.38 -3.93
C LEU A 109 -12.58 -12.64 -4.04
N ARG A 110 -13.38 -12.11 -3.11
CA ARG A 110 -14.83 -12.27 -3.04
C ARG A 110 -15.57 -11.03 -3.56
N ASP A 111 -14.86 -10.07 -4.16
CA ASP A 111 -15.48 -8.85 -4.69
C ASP A 111 -16.47 -9.18 -5.80
N GLU A 112 -17.53 -8.39 -5.94
CA GLU A 112 -18.55 -8.54 -6.99
C GLU A 112 -17.98 -8.30 -8.39
N THR A 113 -16.97 -7.42 -8.49
CA THR A 113 -16.31 -7.04 -9.74
C THR A 113 -15.35 -8.14 -10.20
N ALA A 114 -15.57 -8.68 -11.40
CA ALA A 114 -14.72 -9.75 -11.93
C ALA A 114 -13.25 -9.34 -12.09
N GLU A 115 -13.00 -8.11 -12.53
CA GLU A 115 -11.65 -7.58 -12.75
C GLU A 115 -10.84 -7.49 -11.45
N VAL A 116 -11.48 -7.06 -10.35
CA VAL A 116 -10.86 -7.05 -9.01
C VAL A 116 -10.40 -8.45 -8.63
N ARG A 117 -11.27 -9.46 -8.79
CA ARG A 117 -10.93 -10.86 -8.50
C ARG A 117 -9.80 -11.37 -9.39
N LEU A 118 -9.81 -11.03 -10.68
CA LEU A 118 -8.78 -11.45 -11.64
C LEU A 118 -7.42 -10.86 -11.31
N ASN A 119 -7.34 -9.58 -10.93
CA ASN A 119 -6.08 -8.95 -10.52
C ASN A 119 -5.46 -9.62 -9.29
N ILE A 120 -6.32 -10.02 -8.36
CA ILE A 120 -5.95 -10.72 -7.12
C ILE A 120 -5.48 -12.15 -7.40
N ILE A 121 -6.15 -12.88 -8.30
CA ILE A 121 -5.71 -14.21 -8.73
C ILE A 121 -4.36 -14.11 -9.47
N SER A 122 -4.22 -13.15 -10.38
CA SER A 122 -3.01 -12.96 -11.19
C SER A 122 -1.80 -12.49 -10.38
N SER A 123 -2.01 -12.01 -9.16
CA SER A 123 -0.96 -11.57 -8.24
C SER A 123 -0.63 -12.60 -7.15
N LEU A 124 -1.34 -13.73 -7.09
CA LEU A 124 -1.12 -14.80 -6.10
C LEU A 124 0.28 -15.42 -6.24
N ASP A 125 0.82 -15.50 -7.46
CA ASP A 125 2.18 -16.01 -7.72
C ASP A 125 3.26 -15.22 -6.96
N LYS A 126 3.01 -13.93 -6.70
CA LYS A 126 3.93 -13.07 -5.93
C LYS A 126 3.95 -13.40 -4.44
N VAL A 127 2.84 -13.93 -3.91
CA VAL A 127 2.68 -14.28 -2.49
C VAL A 127 3.24 -15.66 -2.19
N HIS A 128 3.25 -16.57 -3.17
CA HIS A 128 3.85 -17.90 -3.03
C HIS A 128 5.31 -17.83 -2.54
N ILE A 129 6.06 -16.81 -2.97
CA ILE A 129 7.45 -16.56 -2.57
C ILE A 129 7.55 -16.22 -1.07
N CYS A 130 6.57 -15.51 -0.53
CA CYS A 130 6.50 -15.18 0.89
C CYS A 130 6.07 -16.41 1.72
N LEU A 131 5.08 -17.18 1.29
CA LEU A 131 4.56 -18.31 2.07
C LEU A 131 5.47 -19.55 2.11
N SER A 132 6.45 -19.66 1.20
CA SER A 132 7.35 -20.82 1.09
C SER A 132 8.71 -20.65 1.77
N SER A 133 8.94 -19.56 2.49
CA SER A 133 10.22 -19.21 3.15
C SER A 133 10.07 -19.13 4.65
#